data_AF-A0A2S2G5Y5-F1
#
_entry.id   AF-A0A2S2G5Y5-F1
#
_cell.length_a   1.000
_cell.length_b   1.000
_cell.length_c   1.000
_cell.angle_alpha   90.00
_cell.angle_beta   90.00
_cell.angle_gamma   90.00
#
_symmetry.space_group_name_H-M   'P 1'
#
loop_
_entity.id
_entity.type
_entity.pdbx_description
1 polymer ?
#
loop_
_entity_poly.entity_id
_entity_poly.type
_entity_poly.pdbx_seq_one_letter_code
_entity_poly.pdbx_strand_id
1 'polypeptide(L)'
;MRAAGRPVKRRPPHRDPQTCLDAYPDGTPRLRLAAGKALKERTVPLHEEAAEVIRALVALRQAQHDRGIHDPDLGRPVRYLFLRNGRLAGPDYLFANPLRAICQELGILNGVGKPAIHPHRLRHTLGTQLAERGARTQTIMKVLGHKSPGMSMTYTHISDPTVLADYQAVLTPGAVIAGLLADTLRSGQLDQDALDWLKTNFYKTELELGRCLRLPQEGPCECDLYLSCAKFITTPQYAPRLRERLCVERQLIANAQDRGWDREIEHHQRVADRITSLLDDLGESHDEPTG
;
A
#
# COMPACT_ATOMS: atom_id res chain seq x y z
N MET A 1 -18.20 26.79 -35.71
CA MET A 1 -18.55 25.79 -34.68
C MET A 1 -17.31 25.50 -33.86
N ARG A 2 -17.20 26.08 -32.65
CA ARG A 2 -16.05 25.89 -31.76
C ARG A 2 -16.27 24.61 -30.93
N ALA A 3 -15.26 23.75 -30.90
CA ALA A 3 -15.26 22.48 -30.21
C ALA A 3 -15.62 22.63 -28.73
N ALA A 4 -16.54 21.78 -28.28
CA ALA A 4 -17.04 21.73 -26.92
C ALA A 4 -15.90 21.48 -25.91
N GLY A 5 -15.75 22.40 -24.96
CA GLY A 5 -14.81 22.26 -23.85
C GLY A 5 -15.17 21.07 -22.98
N ARG A 6 -14.21 20.17 -22.79
CA ARG A 6 -14.28 19.02 -21.88
C ARG A 6 -14.63 19.51 -20.46
N PRO A 7 -15.58 18.88 -19.74
CA PRO A 7 -16.00 19.38 -18.43
C PRO A 7 -14.86 19.22 -17.43
N VAL A 8 -14.42 20.34 -16.84
CA VAL A 8 -13.48 20.36 -15.71
C VAL A 8 -14.19 19.69 -14.53
N LYS A 9 -13.77 18.47 -14.18
CA LYS A 9 -14.26 17.76 -12.99
C LYS A 9 -14.02 18.66 -11.77
N ARG A 10 -15.12 19.10 -11.15
CA ARG A 10 -15.14 19.96 -9.96
C ARG A 10 -14.37 19.27 -8.83
N ARG A 11 -13.29 19.92 -8.34
CA ARG A 11 -12.44 19.45 -7.25
C ARG A 11 -13.09 19.73 -5.88
N PRO A 12 -12.86 18.89 -4.85
CA PRO A 12 -13.41 19.11 -3.51
C PRO A 12 -12.88 20.41 -2.89
N PRO A 13 -13.58 21.00 -1.89
CA PRO A 13 -13.29 22.32 -1.37
C PRO A 13 -11.97 22.33 -0.59
N HIS A 14 -10.91 22.80 -1.24
CA HIS A 14 -9.62 22.96 -0.60
C HIS A 14 -9.67 24.08 0.45
N ARG A 15 -9.27 23.71 1.68
CA ARG A 15 -9.23 24.58 2.86
C ARG A 15 -8.14 25.65 2.71
N ASP A 16 -8.33 26.77 3.39
CA ASP A 16 -7.37 27.89 3.43
C ASP A 16 -6.00 27.40 3.93
N PRO A 17 -4.88 27.64 3.21
CA PRO A 17 -3.53 27.29 3.67
C PRO A 17 -3.14 27.88 5.02
N GLN A 18 -3.78 28.97 5.46
CA GLN A 18 -3.57 29.52 6.81
C GLN A 18 -4.23 28.68 7.91
N THR A 19 -5.13 27.75 7.54
CA THR A 19 -5.76 26.78 8.44
C THR A 19 -5.13 25.39 8.30
N CYS A 20 -3.90 25.25 7.80
CA CYS A 20 -3.32 23.93 7.53
C CYS A 20 -3.06 23.10 8.80
N LEU A 21 -2.99 23.71 9.98
CA LEU A 21 -2.77 23.05 11.26
C LEU A 21 -4.09 22.92 12.03
N ASP A 22 -4.43 21.69 12.44
CA ASP A 22 -5.52 21.38 13.35
C ASP A 22 -5.11 20.27 14.33
N ALA A 23 -6.06 19.69 15.06
CA ALA A 23 -5.79 18.62 16.02
C ALA A 23 -6.72 17.42 15.80
N TYR A 24 -6.28 16.25 16.26
CA TYR A 24 -7.13 15.07 16.47
C TYR A 24 -8.01 15.25 17.72
N PRO A 25 -9.04 14.41 17.93
CA PRO A 25 -9.93 14.52 19.10
C PRO A 25 -9.21 14.44 20.45
N ASP A 26 -8.05 13.80 20.50
CA ASP A 26 -7.19 13.65 21.68
C ASP A 26 -6.27 14.86 21.93
N GLY A 27 -6.35 15.90 21.09
CA GLY A 27 -5.50 17.09 21.16
C GLY A 27 -4.20 16.99 20.36
N THR A 28 -3.85 15.83 19.79
CA THR A 28 -2.61 15.66 19.03
C THR A 28 -2.61 16.57 17.79
N PRO A 29 -1.60 17.44 17.58
CA PRO A 29 -1.55 18.30 16.41
C PRO A 29 -1.38 17.50 15.12
N ARG A 30 -1.95 18.00 14.03
CA ARG A 30 -1.75 17.46 12.69
C ARG A 30 -1.71 18.53 11.63
N LEU A 31 -0.84 18.31 10.64
CA LEU A 31 -0.68 19.16 9.48
C LEU A 31 -1.42 18.57 8.29
N ARG A 32 -2.24 19.39 7.64
CA ARG A 32 -2.94 19.07 6.39
C ARG A 32 -2.13 19.61 5.22
N LEU A 33 -1.62 18.68 4.41
CA LEU A 33 -0.91 18.99 3.17
C LEU A 33 -1.90 18.95 2.03
N ALA A 34 -1.99 20.08 1.31
CA ALA A 34 -2.82 20.20 0.13
C ALA A 34 -2.45 19.15 -0.93
N ALA A 35 -3.46 18.73 -1.70
CA ALA A 35 -3.29 17.73 -2.73
C ALA A 35 -2.33 18.24 -3.82
N GLY A 36 -1.09 17.74 -3.83
CA GLY A 36 -0.17 17.95 -4.96
C GLY A 36 -0.60 17.16 -6.20
N LYS A 37 0.36 16.82 -7.10
CA LYS A 37 0.12 16.03 -8.33
C LYS A 37 -0.68 14.72 -8.16
N ALA A 38 -0.82 14.22 -6.92
CA ALA A 38 -1.58 13.01 -6.59
C ALA A 38 -3.07 13.25 -6.28
N LEU A 39 -3.57 14.50 -6.28
CA LEU A 39 -4.98 14.85 -6.05
C LEU A 39 -5.59 14.31 -4.72
N LYS A 40 -4.75 13.89 -3.78
CA LYS A 40 -5.14 13.43 -2.44
C LYS A 40 -4.50 14.32 -1.38
N GLU A 41 -5.33 14.88 -0.51
CA GLU A 41 -4.86 15.55 0.71
C GLU A 41 -4.23 14.51 1.64
N ARG A 42 -3.15 14.92 2.31
CA ARG A 42 -2.46 14.07 3.28
C ARG A 42 -2.41 14.78 4.61
N THR A 43 -2.77 14.06 5.67
CA THR A 43 -2.59 14.51 7.04
C THR A 43 -1.35 13.87 7.64
N VAL A 44 -0.58 14.66 8.38
CA VAL A 44 0.64 14.21 9.07
C VAL A 44 0.51 14.59 10.54
N PRO A 45 0.50 13.64 11.49
CA PRO A 45 0.58 13.97 12.90
C PRO A 45 1.91 14.69 13.17
N LEU A 46 1.88 15.72 14.01
CA LEU A 46 3.04 16.51 14.38
C LEU A 46 3.33 16.38 15.87
N HIS A 47 4.60 16.48 16.22
CA HIS A 47 5.02 16.76 17.59
C HIS A 47 4.61 18.19 17.98
N GLU A 48 4.33 18.41 19.26
CA GLU A 48 3.85 19.71 19.77
C GLU A 48 4.83 20.84 19.44
N GLU A 49 6.13 20.63 19.60
CA GLU A 49 7.17 21.62 19.24
C GLU A 49 7.09 22.08 17.78
N ALA A 50 6.83 21.14 16.85
CA ALA A 50 6.68 21.49 15.43
C ALA A 50 5.36 22.26 15.19
N ALA A 51 4.31 21.92 15.93
CA ALA A 51 3.03 22.62 15.86
C ALA A 51 3.13 24.05 16.40
N GLU A 52 3.88 24.28 17.49
CA GLU A 52 4.15 25.60 18.08
C GLU A 52 4.81 26.54 17.07
N VAL A 53 5.87 26.08 16.40
CA VAL A 53 6.56 26.87 15.38
C VAL A 53 5.62 27.24 14.22
N ILE A 54 4.77 26.30 13.79
CA ILE A 54 3.78 26.56 12.73
C ILE A 54 2.71 27.55 13.21
N ARG A 55 2.22 27.45 14.45
CA ARG A 55 1.26 28.41 15.02
C ARG A 55 1.86 29.82 15.08
N ALA A 56 3.11 29.94 15.51
CA ALA A 56 3.82 31.22 15.51
C ALA A 56 3.91 31.81 14.09
N LEU A 57 4.26 30.97 13.10
CA LEU A 57 4.30 31.40 11.70
C LEU A 57 2.91 31.82 11.17
N VAL A 58 1.86 31.07 11.49
CA VAL A 58 0.47 31.41 11.13
C VAL A 58 0.10 32.78 11.71
N ALA A 59 0.39 33.03 12.99
CA ALA A 59 0.10 34.31 13.64
C ALA A 59 0.83 35.48 12.97
N LEU A 60 2.13 35.31 12.66
CA LEU A 60 2.91 36.31 11.91
C LEU A 60 2.30 36.59 10.54
N ARG A 61 1.85 35.56 9.83
CA ARG A 61 1.20 35.71 8.52
C ARG A 61 -0.16 36.38 8.64
N GLN A 62 -0.97 36.06 9.65
CA GLN A 62 -2.26 36.70 9.88
C GLN A 62 -2.13 38.20 10.17
N ALA A 63 -1.09 38.60 10.90
CA ALA A 63 -0.78 40.01 11.18
C ALA A 63 -0.30 40.82 9.97
N GLN A 64 0.17 40.16 8.91
CA GLN A 64 0.58 40.84 7.67
C GLN A 64 -0.64 41.18 6.80
N HIS A 65 -0.64 42.36 6.17
CA HIS A 65 -1.69 42.79 5.23
C HIS A 65 -1.26 42.58 3.77
N ASP A 66 -0.83 41.37 3.42
CA ASP A 66 -0.45 41.05 2.05
C ASP A 66 -1.63 40.55 1.20
N ARG A 67 -1.59 40.87 -0.10
CA ARG A 67 -2.58 40.36 -1.06
C ARG A 67 -2.35 38.87 -1.30
N GLY A 68 -3.44 38.10 -1.41
CA GLY A 68 -3.37 36.69 -1.79
C GLY A 68 -2.79 36.50 -3.20
N ILE A 69 -2.12 35.38 -3.41
CA ILE A 69 -1.62 34.95 -4.72
C ILE A 69 -2.72 34.10 -5.37
N HIS A 70 -3.02 34.34 -6.66
CA HIS A 70 -4.01 33.54 -7.36
C HIS A 70 -3.55 32.08 -7.47
N ASP A 71 -4.32 31.17 -6.88
CA ASP A 71 -4.09 29.73 -6.97
C ASP A 71 -4.88 29.17 -8.17
N PRO A 72 -4.21 28.60 -9.19
CA PRO A 72 -4.88 28.08 -10.39
C PRO A 72 -5.75 26.84 -10.10
N ASP A 73 -5.43 26.09 -9.05
CA ASP A 73 -6.18 24.91 -8.66
C ASP A 73 -7.46 25.28 -7.89
N LEU A 74 -7.46 26.44 -7.21
CA LEU A 74 -8.59 26.96 -6.42
C LEU A 74 -9.41 28.03 -7.14
N GLY A 75 -8.88 28.61 -8.21
CA GLY A 75 -9.53 29.68 -8.97
C GLY A 75 -9.79 30.95 -8.15
N ARG A 76 -9.00 31.18 -7.09
CA ARG A 76 -9.15 32.33 -6.18
C ARG A 76 -7.80 32.79 -5.60
N PRO A 77 -7.68 34.03 -5.12
CA PRO A 77 -6.53 34.47 -4.34
C PRO A 77 -6.42 33.71 -3.01
N VAL A 78 -5.22 33.28 -2.66
CA VAL A 78 -4.92 32.47 -1.48
C VAL A 78 -3.67 33.01 -0.77
N ARG A 79 -3.69 33.00 0.56
CA ARG A 79 -2.56 33.44 1.38
C ARG A 79 -1.76 32.23 1.88
N TYR A 80 -0.65 31.93 1.20
CA TYR A 80 0.23 30.83 1.62
C TYR A 80 1.05 31.20 2.87
N LEU A 81 1.48 30.19 3.61
CA LEU A 81 2.34 30.36 4.79
C LEU A 81 3.77 30.76 4.42
N PHE A 82 4.36 30.09 3.44
CA PHE A 82 5.75 30.27 3.06
C PHE A 82 5.88 31.18 1.84
N LEU A 83 6.06 32.48 2.07
CA LEU A 83 6.29 33.48 1.04
C LEU A 83 7.65 34.15 1.22
N ARG A 84 8.24 34.57 0.11
CA ARG A 84 9.40 35.46 0.05
C ARG A 84 9.13 36.56 -0.97
N ASN A 85 9.15 37.81 -0.53
CA ASN A 85 8.92 39.00 -1.37
C ASN A 85 7.65 38.88 -2.24
N GLY A 86 6.53 38.42 -1.66
CA GLY A 86 5.25 38.27 -2.36
C GLY A 86 5.17 37.09 -3.35
N ARG A 87 6.18 36.21 -3.38
CA ARG A 87 6.20 34.97 -4.19
C ARG A 87 6.29 33.75 -3.28
N LEU A 88 5.86 32.60 -3.80
CA LEU A 88 6.05 31.32 -3.10
C LEU A 88 7.54 31.09 -2.80
N ALA A 89 7.85 30.76 -1.55
CA ALA A 89 9.21 30.50 -1.14
C ALA A 89 9.74 29.22 -1.82
N GLY A 90 10.84 29.34 -2.55
CA GLY A 90 11.47 28.22 -3.23
C GLY A 90 12.28 27.30 -2.30
N PRO A 91 12.64 26.10 -2.75
CA PRO A 91 13.42 25.13 -1.98
C PRO A 91 14.76 25.69 -1.47
N ASP A 92 15.40 26.57 -2.25
CA ASP A 92 16.68 27.17 -1.86
C ASP A 92 16.55 28.06 -0.63
N TYR A 93 15.46 28.83 -0.54
CA TYR A 93 15.22 29.70 0.60
C TYR A 93 14.77 28.92 1.83
N LEU A 94 13.88 27.94 1.64
CA LEU A 94 13.31 27.17 2.75
C LEU A 94 14.31 26.15 3.33
N PHE A 95 15.20 25.62 2.50
CA PHE A 95 16.03 24.49 2.87
C PHE A 95 17.51 24.71 2.57
N ALA A 96 17.89 24.96 1.31
CA ALA A 96 19.30 24.90 0.93
C ALA A 96 20.16 25.96 1.64
N ASN A 97 19.69 27.21 1.71
CA ASN A 97 20.44 28.31 2.31
C ASN A 97 20.49 28.20 3.85
N PRO A 98 19.36 27.98 4.58
CA PRO A 98 19.41 27.84 6.03
C PRO A 98 20.25 26.62 6.46
N LEU A 99 20.07 25.47 5.81
CA LEU A 99 20.85 24.27 6.15
C LEU A 99 22.34 24.46 5.83
N ARG A 100 22.68 25.19 4.77
CA ARG A 100 24.07 25.54 4.49
C ARG A 100 24.67 26.41 5.57
N ALA A 101 23.97 27.48 5.97
CA ALA A 101 24.44 28.38 7.02
C ALA A 101 24.68 27.63 8.34
N ILE A 102 23.69 26.84 8.79
CA ILE A 102 23.80 26.04 10.01
C ILE A 102 24.94 25.01 9.91
N CYS A 103 25.08 24.31 8.77
CA CYS A 103 26.16 23.34 8.61
C CYS A 103 27.55 23.99 8.59
N GLN A 104 27.67 25.21 8.04
CA GLN A 104 28.92 25.96 8.05
C GLN A 104 29.28 26.45 9.45
N GLU A 105 28.31 26.99 10.17
CA GLU A 105 28.47 27.47 11.55
C GLU A 105 28.87 26.34 12.50
N LEU A 106 28.25 25.17 12.36
CA LEU A 106 28.51 24.00 13.21
C LEU A 106 29.63 23.08 12.71
N GLY A 107 30.28 23.41 11.59
CA GLY A 107 31.32 22.56 10.99
C GLY A 107 30.84 21.21 10.44
N ILE A 108 29.54 21.05 10.19
CA ILE A 108 28.90 19.81 9.70
C ILE A 108 28.99 19.75 8.16
N LEU A 109 30.23 19.63 7.66
CA LEU A 109 30.55 19.59 6.23
C LEU A 109 30.98 18.18 5.80
N ASN A 110 30.72 17.83 4.55
CA ASN A 110 31.23 16.59 3.96
C ASN A 110 32.70 16.77 3.50
N GLY A 111 33.34 15.69 3.04
CA GLY A 111 34.74 15.69 2.59
C GLY A 111 35.06 16.62 1.40
N VAL A 112 34.06 17.30 0.84
CA VAL A 112 34.19 18.28 -0.26
C VAL A 112 33.72 19.68 0.19
N GLY A 113 33.59 19.92 1.50
CA GLY A 113 33.21 21.22 2.08
C GLY A 113 31.76 21.64 1.86
N LYS A 114 30.88 20.72 1.43
CA LYS A 114 29.44 20.99 1.26
C LYS A 114 28.64 20.59 2.51
N PRO A 115 27.45 21.18 2.75
CA PRO A 115 26.60 20.79 3.87
C PRO A 115 26.31 19.29 3.87
N ALA A 116 26.57 18.61 4.99
CA ALA A 116 26.31 17.17 5.10
C ALA A 116 24.83 16.85 5.36
N ILE A 117 24.04 17.85 5.80
CA ILE A 117 22.60 17.74 6.05
C ILE A 117 21.82 18.40 4.91
N HIS A 118 20.81 17.70 4.41
CA HIS A 118 19.87 18.18 3.39
C HIS A 118 18.48 17.58 3.63
N PRO A 119 17.38 18.12 3.04
CA PRO A 119 16.01 17.70 3.38
C PRO A 119 15.74 16.20 3.25
N HIS A 120 16.33 15.55 2.25
CA HIS A 120 16.15 14.11 2.04
C HIS A 120 16.78 13.27 3.16
N ARG A 121 17.88 13.75 3.79
CA ARG A 121 18.52 13.09 4.94
C ARG A 121 17.66 13.20 6.17
N LEU A 122 17.08 14.37 6.44
CA LEU A 122 16.14 14.56 7.56
C LEU A 122 14.92 13.64 7.43
N ARG A 123 14.39 13.52 6.21
CA ARG A 123 13.32 12.58 5.89
C ARG A 123 13.73 11.12 6.13
N HIS A 124 14.95 10.76 5.74
CA HIS A 124 15.50 9.43 5.98
C HIS A 124 15.62 9.14 7.47
N THR A 125 16.20 10.07 8.25
CA THR A 125 16.31 9.95 9.71
C THR A 125 14.94 9.77 10.36
N LEU A 126 13.94 10.55 9.95
CA LEU A 126 12.56 10.38 10.44
C LEU A 126 12.00 8.99 10.11
N GLY A 127 12.19 8.51 8.87
CA GLY A 127 11.74 7.19 8.44
C GLY A 127 12.39 6.07 9.26
N THR A 128 13.71 6.11 9.41
CA THR A 128 14.48 5.16 10.22
C THR A 128 14.04 5.18 11.68
N GLN A 129 13.93 6.35 12.30
CA GLN A 129 13.52 6.46 13.71
C GLN A 129 12.10 5.97 13.97
N LEU A 130 11.17 6.20 13.03
CA LEU A 130 9.83 5.63 13.13
C LEU A 130 9.87 4.10 13.08
N ALA A 131 10.67 3.53 12.17
CA ALA A 131 10.82 2.09 12.06
C ALA A 131 11.51 1.47 13.28
N GLU A 132 12.60 2.07 13.77
CA GLU A 132 13.32 1.65 14.98
C GLU A 132 12.42 1.64 16.23
N ARG A 133 11.44 2.54 16.28
CA ARG A 133 10.43 2.62 17.35
C ARG A 133 9.20 1.74 17.09
N GLY A 134 9.25 0.84 16.11
CA GLY A 134 8.19 -0.14 15.84
C GLY A 134 6.99 0.39 15.06
N ALA A 135 7.12 1.53 14.36
CA ALA A 135 6.02 2.01 13.52
C ALA A 135 5.79 1.07 12.34
N ARG A 136 4.54 0.65 12.13
CA ARG A 136 4.14 -0.17 10.98
C ARG A 136 4.51 0.50 9.65
N THR A 137 4.88 -0.30 8.64
CA THR A 137 5.27 0.19 7.30
C THR A 137 4.21 1.11 6.70
N GLN A 138 2.92 0.79 6.88
CA GLN A 138 1.81 1.63 6.41
C GLN A 138 1.78 3.01 7.09
N THR A 139 2.12 3.07 8.38
CA THR A 139 2.25 4.33 9.13
C THR A 139 3.38 5.17 8.57
N ILE A 140 4.56 4.58 8.36
CA ILE A 140 5.71 5.26 7.75
C ILE A 140 5.36 5.74 6.35
N MET A 141 4.70 4.92 5.53
CA MET A 141 4.22 5.31 4.20
C MET A 141 3.29 6.51 4.24
N LYS A 142 2.33 6.54 5.18
CA LYS A 142 1.39 7.65 5.33
C LYS A 142 2.06 8.91 5.86
N VAL A 143 2.97 8.78 6.83
CA VAL A 143 3.72 9.89 7.44
C VAL A 143 4.76 10.47 6.50
N LEU A 144 5.27 9.71 5.53
CA LEU A 144 6.22 10.21 4.54
C LEU A 144 5.55 10.54 3.19
N GLY A 145 4.41 9.93 2.87
CA GLY A 145 3.72 10.07 1.58
C GLY A 145 4.27 9.14 0.51
N HIS A 146 4.70 7.94 0.88
CA HIS A 146 5.15 6.91 -0.07
C HIS A 146 3.94 6.23 -0.73
N LYS A 147 4.00 6.11 -2.05
CA LYS A 147 2.99 5.43 -2.88
C LYS A 147 3.12 3.91 -2.90
N SER A 148 4.27 3.35 -2.52
CA SER A 148 4.52 1.91 -2.50
C SER A 148 5.26 1.51 -1.23
N PRO A 149 5.06 0.27 -0.73
CA PRO A 149 5.81 -0.27 0.41
C PRO A 149 7.32 -0.30 0.17
N GLY A 150 7.75 -0.58 -1.06
CA GLY A 150 9.18 -0.62 -1.42
C GLY A 150 9.94 0.66 -1.08
N MET A 151 9.30 1.84 -1.18
CA MET A 151 9.93 3.11 -0.77
C MET A 151 10.11 3.24 0.75
N SER A 152 9.31 2.53 1.55
CA SER A 152 9.44 2.51 3.01
C SER A 152 10.28 1.34 3.52
N MET A 153 10.49 0.30 2.71
CA MET A 153 11.24 -0.90 3.10
C MET A 153 12.70 -0.59 3.47
N THR A 154 13.29 0.45 2.89
CA THR A 154 14.64 0.93 3.24
C THR A 154 14.78 1.34 4.71
N TYR A 155 13.67 1.61 5.41
CA TYR A 155 13.68 1.98 6.83
C TYR A 155 13.36 0.80 7.75
N THR A 156 12.70 -0.23 7.24
CA THR A 156 12.19 -1.33 8.06
C THR A 156 13.22 -2.45 8.15
N HIS A 157 14.01 -2.42 9.22
CA HIS A 157 14.56 -3.63 9.80
C HIS A 157 13.58 -4.09 10.87
N ILE A 158 12.80 -5.13 10.56
CA ILE A 158 11.91 -5.70 11.58
C ILE A 158 12.78 -6.57 12.48
N SER A 159 12.87 -6.22 13.75
CA SER A 159 13.55 -7.04 14.75
C SER A 159 12.65 -8.22 15.14
N ASP A 160 13.23 -9.38 15.46
CA ASP A 160 12.49 -10.58 15.89
C ASP A 160 11.48 -10.30 17.04
N PRO A 161 11.78 -9.44 18.04
CA PRO A 161 10.80 -9.08 19.07
C PRO A 161 9.57 -8.35 18.52
N THR A 162 9.73 -7.53 17.47
CA THR A 162 8.61 -6.84 16.82
C THR A 162 7.76 -7.82 16.03
N VAL A 163 8.38 -8.78 15.33
CA VAL A 163 7.66 -9.89 14.66
C VAL A 163 6.85 -10.67 15.69
N LEU A 164 7.46 -11.02 16.83
CA LEU A 164 6.80 -11.76 17.89
C LEU A 164 5.62 -10.97 18.48
N ALA A 165 5.80 -9.68 18.77
CA ALA A 165 4.74 -8.82 19.32
C ALA A 165 3.56 -8.67 18.34
N ASP A 166 3.84 -8.43 17.05
CA ASP A 166 2.80 -8.34 16.03
C ASP A 166 2.08 -9.69 15.84
N TYR A 167 2.81 -10.80 15.84
CA TYR A 167 2.23 -12.15 15.76
C TYR A 167 1.35 -12.46 16.99
N GLN A 168 1.82 -12.13 18.20
CA GLN A 168 1.06 -12.29 19.44
C GLN A 168 -0.20 -11.42 19.49
N ALA A 169 -0.15 -10.20 18.93
CA ALA A 169 -1.33 -9.33 18.86
C ALA A 169 -2.45 -9.92 17.99
N VAL A 170 -2.11 -10.73 16.99
CA VAL A 170 -3.09 -11.47 16.17
C VAL A 170 -3.61 -12.72 16.90
N LEU A 171 -2.79 -13.32 17.77
CA LEU A 171 -3.10 -14.52 18.56
C LEU A 171 -3.96 -14.26 19.83
N THR A 172 -4.85 -13.27 19.83
CA THR A 172 -5.75 -13.05 20.98
C THR A 172 -6.45 -14.36 21.38
N PRO A 173 -6.70 -14.65 22.68
CA PRO A 173 -7.32 -15.91 23.08
C PRO A 173 -8.64 -16.15 22.35
N GLY A 174 -8.73 -17.23 21.56
CA GLY A 174 -9.86 -17.53 20.68
C GLY A 174 -9.70 -17.08 19.22
N ALA A 175 -8.59 -16.44 18.85
CA ALA A 175 -8.25 -16.15 17.46
C ALA A 175 -7.99 -17.48 16.73
N VAL A 176 -8.91 -17.84 15.85
CA VAL A 176 -8.83 -19.06 15.05
C VAL A 176 -7.81 -18.84 13.92
N ILE A 177 -6.53 -19.02 14.23
CA ILE A 177 -5.47 -19.12 13.22
C ILE A 177 -5.43 -20.59 12.78
N ALA A 178 -5.59 -20.83 11.46
CA ALA A 178 -5.70 -22.14 10.83
C ALA A 178 -7.03 -22.92 10.98
N GLY A 179 -8.12 -22.25 11.38
CA GLY A 179 -9.48 -22.84 11.37
C GLY A 179 -9.84 -23.65 12.62
N LEU A 180 -11.12 -24.02 12.75
CA LEU A 180 -11.67 -24.75 13.91
C LEU A 180 -10.97 -26.11 14.14
N LEU A 181 -10.37 -26.66 13.09
CA LEU A 181 -9.62 -27.93 13.12
C LEU A 181 -8.19 -27.81 13.64
N ALA A 182 -7.68 -26.60 13.87
CA ALA A 182 -6.32 -26.41 14.38
C ALA A 182 -6.15 -27.09 15.75
N ASP A 183 -7.17 -27.02 16.61
CA ASP A 183 -7.18 -27.67 17.92
C ASP A 183 -7.36 -29.19 17.81
N THR A 184 -8.23 -29.64 16.89
CA THR A 184 -8.43 -31.07 16.57
C THR A 184 -7.13 -31.70 16.06
N LEU A 185 -6.42 -31.05 15.14
CA LEU A 185 -5.11 -31.49 14.63
C LEU A 185 -4.04 -31.46 15.72
N ARG A 186 -4.02 -30.42 16.58
CA ARG A 186 -3.07 -30.31 17.69
C ARG A 186 -3.28 -31.41 18.73
N SER A 187 -4.51 -31.83 18.96
CA SER A 187 -4.85 -32.92 19.88
C SER A 187 -4.53 -34.31 19.33
N GLY A 188 -4.23 -34.41 18.02
CA GLY A 188 -4.00 -35.69 17.33
C GLY A 188 -5.25 -36.58 17.21
N GLN A 189 -6.42 -36.08 17.62
CA GLN A 189 -7.69 -36.80 17.57
C GLN A 189 -8.58 -36.16 16.51
N LEU A 190 -8.52 -36.68 15.28
CA LEU A 190 -9.55 -36.42 14.28
C LEU A 190 -10.70 -37.39 14.55
N ASP A 191 -11.70 -36.93 15.31
CA ASP A 191 -12.92 -37.71 15.51
C ASP A 191 -13.72 -37.84 14.21
N GLN A 192 -14.65 -38.79 14.19
CA GLN A 192 -15.44 -39.10 13.01
C GLN A 192 -16.32 -37.91 12.59
N ASP A 193 -16.80 -37.12 13.54
CA ASP A 193 -17.60 -35.92 13.27
C ASP A 193 -16.79 -34.81 12.61
N ALA A 194 -15.53 -34.59 13.02
CA ALA A 194 -14.61 -33.66 12.37
C ALA A 194 -14.21 -34.14 10.96
N LEU A 195 -14.01 -35.45 10.78
CA LEU A 195 -13.77 -36.06 9.47
C LEU A 195 -14.97 -35.93 8.55
N ASP A 196 -16.17 -36.14 9.06
CA ASP A 196 -17.41 -36.05 8.28
C ASP A 196 -17.77 -34.59 7.99
N TRP A 197 -17.48 -33.67 8.90
CA TRP A 197 -17.54 -32.23 8.65
C TRP A 197 -16.53 -31.81 7.57
N LEU A 198 -15.28 -32.29 7.65
CA LEU A 198 -14.23 -32.02 6.66
C LEU A 198 -14.67 -32.50 5.28
N LYS A 199 -15.08 -33.76 5.17
CA LYS A 199 -15.63 -34.32 3.94
C LYS A 199 -16.80 -33.49 3.44
N THR A 200 -17.78 -33.21 4.28
CA THR A 200 -19.00 -32.47 3.91
C THR A 200 -18.69 -31.05 3.42
N ASN A 201 -17.80 -30.31 4.09
CA ASN A 201 -17.40 -28.98 3.64
C ASN A 201 -16.54 -29.04 2.38
N PHE A 202 -15.58 -29.96 2.31
CA PHE A 202 -14.73 -30.14 1.14
C PHE A 202 -15.55 -30.49 -0.10
N TYR A 203 -16.63 -31.28 0.05
CA TYR A 203 -17.58 -31.56 -1.02
C TYR A 203 -18.44 -30.36 -1.40
N LYS A 204 -18.84 -29.52 -0.44
CA LYS A 204 -19.67 -28.32 -0.69
C LYS A 204 -18.89 -27.15 -1.31
N THR A 205 -17.55 -27.18 -1.28
CA THR A 205 -16.68 -26.12 -1.82
C THR A 205 -16.02 -26.51 -3.14
N GLU A 206 -16.64 -27.42 -3.89
CA GLU A 206 -16.16 -27.84 -5.21
C GLU A 206 -16.12 -26.67 -6.20
N LEU A 207 -15.01 -26.58 -6.92
CA LEU A 207 -14.77 -25.67 -8.02
C LEU A 207 -14.48 -26.50 -9.29
N GLU A 208 -14.41 -25.82 -10.43
CA GLU A 208 -14.15 -26.45 -11.73
C GLU A 208 -12.88 -27.33 -11.73
N LEU A 209 -11.76 -26.78 -11.24
CA LEU A 209 -10.42 -27.40 -11.30
C LEU A 209 -9.86 -27.84 -9.93
N GLY A 210 -10.68 -27.79 -8.89
CA GLY A 210 -10.25 -28.08 -7.53
C GLY A 210 -11.32 -27.75 -6.50
N ARG A 211 -10.90 -27.33 -5.30
CA ARG A 211 -11.78 -27.05 -4.18
C ARG A 211 -11.31 -25.81 -3.42
N CYS A 212 -12.24 -25.17 -2.72
CA CYS A 212 -11.93 -24.03 -1.86
C CYS A 212 -11.84 -24.48 -0.39
N LEU A 213 -10.71 -24.22 0.27
CA LEU A 213 -10.51 -24.45 1.70
C LEU A 213 -11.12 -23.34 2.58
N ARG A 214 -12.00 -22.51 2.03
CA ARG A 214 -12.69 -21.46 2.78
C ARG A 214 -13.58 -22.08 3.85
N LEU A 215 -13.55 -21.52 5.04
CA LEU A 215 -14.43 -21.92 6.14
C LEU A 215 -15.82 -21.31 5.97
N PRO A 216 -16.90 -21.99 6.41
CA PRO A 216 -18.26 -21.43 6.33
C PRO A 216 -18.40 -20.04 7.00
N GLN A 217 -17.64 -19.79 8.08
CA GLN A 217 -17.67 -18.53 8.82
C GLN A 217 -17.08 -17.35 8.03
N GLU A 218 -16.31 -17.61 6.98
CA GLU A 218 -15.67 -16.57 6.16
C GLU A 218 -16.64 -15.96 5.13
N GLY A 219 -17.88 -16.47 5.04
CA GLY A 219 -18.90 -15.94 4.14
C GLY A 219 -18.62 -16.22 2.66
N PRO A 220 -19.46 -15.72 1.73
CA PRO A 220 -19.22 -15.86 0.29
C PRO A 220 -17.93 -15.13 -0.14
N CYS A 221 -17.28 -15.64 -1.20
CA CYS A 221 -16.08 -15.07 -1.81
C CYS A 221 -16.41 -14.78 -3.26
N GLU A 222 -16.01 -13.61 -3.73
CA GLU A 222 -16.16 -13.16 -5.11
C GLU A 222 -14.85 -13.33 -5.90
N CYS A 223 -14.04 -14.33 -5.51
CA CYS A 223 -12.76 -14.57 -6.13
C CYS A 223 -12.93 -15.30 -7.48
N ASP A 224 -13.15 -14.54 -8.55
CA ASP A 224 -13.31 -15.07 -9.93
C ASP A 224 -12.07 -15.77 -10.48
N LEU A 225 -10.85 -15.44 -10.01
CA LEU A 225 -9.62 -16.15 -10.34
C LEU A 225 -9.21 -17.09 -9.19
N TYR A 226 -9.81 -18.27 -9.15
CA TYR A 226 -9.53 -19.25 -8.10
C TYR A 226 -8.10 -19.84 -8.16
N LEU A 227 -7.46 -19.89 -9.33
CA LEU A 227 -6.14 -20.52 -9.51
C LEU A 227 -4.98 -19.81 -8.77
N SER A 228 -5.16 -18.53 -8.43
CA SER A 228 -4.19 -17.74 -7.66
C SER A 228 -4.58 -17.57 -6.19
N CYS A 229 -5.73 -18.10 -5.78
CA CYS A 229 -6.19 -18.02 -4.40
C CYS A 229 -5.38 -18.97 -3.51
N ALA A 230 -4.88 -18.47 -2.38
CA ALA A 230 -4.14 -19.29 -1.41
C ALA A 230 -4.98 -20.40 -0.75
N LYS A 231 -6.31 -20.34 -0.88
CA LYS A 231 -7.26 -21.35 -0.38
C LYS A 231 -7.69 -22.35 -1.45
N PHE A 232 -7.23 -22.19 -2.68
CA PHE A 232 -7.49 -23.16 -3.74
C PHE A 232 -6.56 -24.35 -3.55
N ILE A 233 -7.16 -25.54 -3.50
CA ILE A 233 -6.46 -26.81 -3.48
C ILE A 233 -6.95 -27.66 -4.64
N THR A 234 -6.04 -28.39 -5.27
CA THR A 234 -6.38 -29.40 -6.27
C THR A 234 -5.81 -30.75 -5.85
N THR A 235 -6.24 -31.81 -6.51
CA THR A 235 -5.83 -33.19 -6.21
C THR A 235 -5.68 -33.96 -7.53
N PRO A 236 -5.02 -35.13 -7.55
CA PRO A 236 -4.87 -35.94 -8.77
C PRO A 236 -6.18 -36.22 -9.51
N GLN A 237 -7.32 -36.27 -8.79
CA GLN A 237 -8.65 -36.44 -9.38
C GLN A 237 -9.03 -35.33 -10.38
N TYR A 238 -8.47 -34.12 -10.23
CA TYR A 238 -8.71 -32.99 -11.13
C TYR A 238 -7.67 -32.87 -12.25
N ALA A 239 -6.63 -33.72 -12.27
CA ALA A 239 -5.58 -33.68 -13.29
C ALA A 239 -6.12 -33.73 -14.73
N PRO A 240 -7.15 -34.55 -15.07
CA PRO A 240 -7.73 -34.51 -16.42
C PRO A 240 -8.31 -33.13 -16.79
N ARG A 241 -9.04 -32.48 -15.87
CA ARG A 241 -9.62 -31.15 -16.12
C ARG A 241 -8.56 -30.05 -16.18
N LEU A 242 -7.51 -30.15 -15.35
CA LEU A 242 -6.37 -29.25 -15.41
C LEU A 242 -5.67 -29.32 -16.77
N ARG A 243 -5.47 -30.53 -17.30
CA ARG A 243 -4.90 -30.72 -18.64
C ARG A 243 -5.79 -30.19 -19.76
N GLU A 244 -7.09 -30.43 -19.68
CA GLU A 244 -8.05 -29.87 -20.63
C GLU A 244 -7.99 -28.34 -20.62
N ARG A 245 -8.00 -27.72 -19.43
CA ARG A 245 -7.86 -26.27 -19.32
C ARG A 245 -6.51 -25.77 -19.85
N LEU A 246 -5.41 -26.48 -19.57
CA LEU A 246 -4.08 -26.15 -20.09
C LEU A 246 -4.06 -26.15 -21.62
N CYS A 247 -4.75 -27.11 -22.26
CA CYS A 247 -4.91 -27.13 -23.71
C CYS A 247 -5.66 -25.89 -24.21
N VAL A 248 -6.78 -25.53 -23.56
CA VAL A 248 -7.54 -24.31 -23.91
C VAL A 248 -6.66 -23.07 -23.79
N GLU A 249 -5.88 -22.91 -22.72
CA GLU A 249 -4.98 -21.76 -22.57
C GLU A 249 -3.92 -21.73 -23.68
N ARG A 250 -3.34 -22.88 -24.05
CA ARG A 250 -2.38 -22.98 -25.17
C ARG A 250 -3.01 -22.56 -26.50
N GLN A 251 -4.25 -22.95 -26.75
CA GLN A 251 -4.99 -22.53 -27.96
C GLN A 251 -5.29 -21.02 -27.95
N LEU A 252 -5.65 -20.46 -26.80
CA LEU A 252 -5.91 -19.02 -26.66
C LEU A 252 -4.62 -18.19 -26.83
N ILE A 253 -3.48 -18.68 -26.33
CA ILE A 253 -2.16 -18.09 -26.56
C ILE A 253 -1.86 -18.05 -28.06
N ALA A 254 -2.02 -19.17 -28.76
CA ALA A 254 -1.78 -19.24 -30.21
C ALA A 254 -2.69 -18.27 -30.98
N ASN A 255 -3.99 -18.21 -30.62
CA ASN A 255 -4.92 -17.28 -31.24
C ASN A 255 -4.56 -15.80 -31.00
N ALA A 256 -4.10 -15.46 -29.79
CA ALA A 256 -3.67 -14.12 -29.45
C ALA A 256 -2.36 -13.74 -30.17
N GLN A 257 -1.45 -14.70 -30.36
CA GLN A 257 -0.23 -14.52 -31.17
C GLN A 257 -0.55 -14.21 -32.62
N ASP A 258 -1.44 -14.98 -33.26
CA ASP A 258 -1.87 -14.75 -34.66
C ASP A 258 -2.48 -13.35 -34.87
N ARG A 259 -3.08 -12.79 -33.81
CA ARG A 259 -3.74 -11.48 -33.82
C ARG A 259 -2.85 -10.33 -33.32
N GLY A 260 -1.65 -10.63 -32.82
CA GLY A 260 -0.74 -9.64 -32.24
C GLY A 260 -1.26 -8.99 -30.95
N TRP A 261 -1.97 -9.75 -30.11
CA TRP A 261 -2.55 -9.25 -28.85
C TRP A 261 -1.65 -9.55 -27.65
N ASP A 262 -0.55 -8.79 -27.52
CA ASP A 262 0.50 -9.04 -26.52
C ASP A 262 0.02 -9.16 -25.07
N ARG A 263 -1.00 -8.37 -24.68
CA ARG A 263 -1.56 -8.42 -23.32
C ARG A 263 -2.32 -9.70 -23.03
N GLU A 264 -2.98 -10.24 -24.05
CA GLU A 264 -3.77 -11.46 -23.92
C GLU A 264 -2.88 -12.69 -23.95
N ILE A 265 -1.77 -12.63 -24.70
CA ILE A 265 -0.68 -13.61 -24.59
C ILE A 265 -0.15 -13.66 -23.15
N GLU A 266 0.18 -12.51 -22.56
CA GLU A 266 0.68 -12.43 -21.18
C GLU A 266 -0.34 -12.98 -20.17
N HIS A 267 -1.63 -12.69 -20.37
CA HIS A 267 -2.69 -13.18 -19.50
C HIS A 267 -2.82 -14.70 -19.53
N HIS A 268 -2.99 -15.28 -20.72
CA HIS A 268 -3.16 -16.73 -20.88
C HIS A 268 -1.90 -17.51 -20.48
N GLN A 269 -0.70 -16.96 -20.74
CA GLN A 269 0.55 -17.58 -20.31
C GLN A 269 0.63 -17.73 -18.80
N ARG A 270 0.24 -16.70 -18.03
CA ARG A 270 0.24 -16.79 -16.55
C ARG A 270 -0.72 -17.86 -16.02
N VAL A 271 -1.87 -18.04 -16.67
CA VAL A 271 -2.83 -19.07 -16.28
C VAL A 271 -2.26 -20.45 -16.62
N ALA A 272 -1.68 -20.63 -17.82
CA ALA A 272 -1.03 -21.86 -18.23
C ALA A 272 0.16 -22.25 -17.32
N ASP A 273 1.01 -21.30 -16.95
CA ASP A 273 2.14 -21.51 -16.04
C ASP A 273 1.65 -21.96 -14.66
N ARG A 274 0.55 -21.36 -14.17
CA ARG A 274 -0.04 -21.77 -12.90
C ARG A 274 -0.58 -23.20 -12.94
N ILE A 275 -1.27 -23.57 -14.02
CA ILE A 275 -1.80 -24.93 -14.20
C ILE A 275 -0.67 -25.94 -14.31
N THR A 276 0.39 -25.62 -15.06
CA THR A 276 1.60 -26.44 -15.17
C THR A 276 2.22 -26.71 -13.80
N SER A 277 2.43 -25.65 -13.00
CA SER A 277 2.93 -25.79 -11.62
C SER A 277 2.03 -26.67 -10.74
N LEU A 278 0.70 -26.58 -10.90
CA LEU A 278 -0.23 -27.44 -10.16
C LEU A 278 -0.12 -28.91 -10.58
N LEU A 279 0.08 -29.21 -11.86
CA LEU A 279 0.31 -30.57 -12.34
C LEU A 279 1.66 -31.11 -11.84
N ASP A 280 2.70 -30.27 -11.85
CA ASP A 280 4.03 -30.62 -11.31
C ASP A 280 3.97 -30.95 -9.81
N ASP A 281 3.28 -30.12 -9.02
CA ASP A 281 3.07 -30.34 -7.58
C ASP A 281 2.33 -31.66 -7.30
N LEU A 282 1.46 -32.09 -8.22
CA LEU A 282 0.73 -33.36 -8.15
C LEU A 282 1.54 -34.55 -8.68
N GLY A 283 2.68 -34.33 -9.34
CA GLY A 283 3.45 -35.36 -10.03
C GLY A 283 2.75 -35.91 -11.28
N GLU A 284 1.87 -35.11 -11.90
CA GLU A 284 1.03 -35.48 -13.04
C GLU A 284 1.64 -34.99 -14.36
N SER A 285 1.41 -35.73 -15.46
CA SER A 285 1.90 -35.30 -16.77
C SER A 285 1.12 -34.10 -17.32
N HIS A 286 1.75 -33.36 -18.23
CA HIS A 286 1.12 -32.20 -18.90
C HIS A 286 0.46 -32.57 -20.23
N ASP A 287 0.64 -33.80 -20.68
CA ASP A 287 0.11 -34.34 -21.94
C ASP A 287 -1.37 -34.62 -21.80
N GLU A 288 -2.16 -34.35 -22.84
CA GLU A 288 -3.62 -34.57 -22.83
C GLU A 288 -4.00 -35.98 -22.32
N PRO A 289 -5.18 -36.14 -21.69
CA PRO A 289 -5.69 -37.47 -21.41
C PRO A 289 -5.78 -38.23 -22.74
N THR A 290 -5.00 -39.30 -22.88
CA THR A 290 -5.25 -40.31 -23.91
C THR A 290 -6.63 -40.89 -23.62
N GLY A 291 -7.61 -40.47 -24.43
CA GLY A 291 -8.93 -41.07 -24.47
C GLY A 291 -8.89 -42.51 -24.93
#